data_AF-A0A3D2XK94-F1
#
_entry.id   AF-A0A3D2XK94-F1
#
_cell.length_a   1.000
_cell.length_b   1.000
_cell.length_c   1.000
_cell.angle_alpha   90.00
_cell.angle_beta   90.00
_cell.angle_gamma   90.00
#
_symmetry.space_group_name_H-M   'P 1'
#
loop_
_entity.id
_entity.type
_entity.pdbx_description
1 polymer ?
#
loop_
_entity_poly.entity_id
_entity_poly.type
_entity_poly.pdbx_seq_one_letter_code
_entity_poly.pdbx_strand_id
1 'polypeptide(L)' 'RGLEVDFEVECNKGTYIRSLAHDFGKALNSGAHLSALRRTKIGKFSVEDAIGVEDFIEALKA' A
#
# COMPACT_ATOMS: atom_id res chain seq x y z
N ARG A 1 -16.50 9.67 -11.79
CA ARG A 1 -15.70 8.68 -11.03
C ARG A 1 -15.51 7.47 -11.94
N GLY A 2 -14.28 6.98 -12.09
CA GLY A 2 -13.99 5.80 -12.89
C GLY A 2 -14.33 4.51 -12.14
N LEU A 3 -14.09 3.37 -12.78
CA LEU A 3 -14.12 2.07 -12.11
C LEU A 3 -12.89 1.94 -11.20
N GLU A 4 -13.09 1.46 -9.97
CA GLU A 4 -12.05 1.26 -8.97
C GLU A 4 -12.02 -0.22 -8.54
N VAL A 5 -10.82 -0.72 -8.24
CA VAL A 5 -10.59 -2.09 -7.78
C VAL A 5 -9.56 -2.04 -6.65
N ASP A 6 -9.93 -2.58 -5.50
CA ASP A 6 -9.03 -2.76 -4.35
C ASP A 6 -8.50 -4.19 -4.32
N PHE A 7 -7.22 -4.35 -4.01
CA PHE A 7 -6.60 -5.66 -3.83
C PHE A 7 -5.49 -5.60 -2.77
N GLU A 8 -5.24 -6.74 -2.12
CA GLU A 8 -4.08 -6.94 -1.26
C GLU A 8 -3.02 -7.78 -1.98
N VAL A 9 -1.76 -7.55 -1.64
CA VAL A 9 -0.63 -8.26 -2.23
C VAL A 9 0.49 -8.45 -1.22
N GLU A 10 0.94 -9.70 -1.06
CA GLU A 10 2.22 -10.02 -0.43
C GLU A 10 3.30 -10.06 -1.50
N CYS A 11 4.41 -9.37 -1.26
CA CYS A 11 5.48 -9.27 -2.25
C CYS A 11 6.86 -9.16 -1.60
N ASN A 12 7.88 -9.53 -2.37
CA ASN A 12 9.26 -9.36 -1.95
C ASN A 12 9.70 -7.89 -2.07
N LYS A 13 10.81 -7.56 -1.40
CA LYS A 13 11.44 -6.24 -1.51
C LYS A 13 11.71 -5.87 -2.97
N GLY A 14 11.51 -4.60 -3.32
CA GLY A 14 11.73 -4.09 -4.67
C GLY A 14 10.55 -4.27 -5.63
N THR A 15 9.42 -4.83 -5.18
CA THR A 15 8.22 -4.91 -6.01
C THR A 15 7.58 -3.53 -6.17
N TYR A 16 7.39 -3.09 -7.42
CA TYR A 16 6.75 -1.82 -7.75
C TYR A 16 5.23 -2.02 -7.96
N ILE A 17 4.42 -1.74 -6.93
CA ILE A 17 2.95 -1.90 -7.00
C ILE A 17 2.32 -1.05 -8.13
N ARG A 18 2.94 0.09 -8.47
CA ARG A 18 2.52 0.90 -9.63
C ARG A 18 2.67 0.16 -10.96
N SER A 19 3.75 -0.59 -11.13
CA SER A 19 3.95 -1.41 -12.33
C SER A 19 2.93 -2.55 -12.38
N LEU A 20 2.64 -3.18 -11.24
CA LEU A 20 1.61 -4.20 -11.13
C LEU A 20 0.23 -3.68 -11.57
N ALA A 21 -0.17 -2.49 -11.10
CA ALA A 21 -1.43 -1.87 -11.52
C ALA A 21 -1.49 -1.61 -13.03
N HIS A 22 -0.39 -1.14 -13.62
CA HIS A 22 -0.28 -0.95 -15.07
C HIS A 22 -0.39 -2.28 -15.83
N ASP A 23 0.26 -3.34 -15.34
CA ASP A 23 0.24 -4.66 -15.97
C ASP A 23 -1.15 -5.32 -15.89
N PHE A 24 -1.90 -5.09 -14.81
CA PHE A 24 -3.32 -5.46 -14.73
C PHE A 24 -4.17 -4.76 -15.79
N GLY A 25 -3.97 -3.45 -15.99
CA GLY A 25 -4.63 -2.72 -17.08
C GLY A 25 -4.38 -3.38 -18.43
N LYS A 26 -3.10 -3.63 -18.75
CA LYS A 26 -2.68 -4.32 -19.99
C LYS A 26 -3.34 -5.69 -20.15
N ALA A 27 -3.32 -6.51 -19.10
CA ALA A 27 -3.90 -7.86 -19.13
C ALA A 27 -5.42 -7.85 -19.36
N LEU A 28 -6.11 -6.80 -18.92
CA LEU A 28 -7.54 -6.58 -19.15
C LEU A 28 -7.85 -5.91 -20.50
N ASN A 29 -6.86 -5.70 -21.37
CA ASN A 29 -6.98 -4.91 -22.61
C ASN A 29 -7.53 -3.49 -22.37
N SER A 30 -7.12 -2.87 -21.26
CA SER A 30 -7.52 -1.51 -20.84
C SER A 30 -6.33 -0.73 -20.26
N GLY A 31 -6.58 0.46 -19.72
CA GLY A 31 -5.61 1.24 -18.95
C GLY A 31 -5.92 1.20 -17.45
N ALA A 32 -4.89 1.06 -16.62
CA ALA A 32 -5.01 1.16 -15.17
C ALA A 32 -3.79 1.86 -14.57
N HIS A 33 -4.00 2.52 -13.45
CA HIS A 33 -2.98 3.18 -12.65
C HIS A 33 -3.33 3.04 -11.18
N LEU A 34 -2.31 3.12 -10.32
CA LEU A 34 -2.50 3.04 -8.87
C LEU A 34 -3.10 4.36 -8.37
N SER A 35 -4.30 4.31 -7.77
CA SER A 35 -4.99 5.46 -7.19
C SER A 35 -4.61 5.71 -5.73
N ALA A 36 -4.46 4.64 -4.94
CA ALA A 36 -4.07 4.68 -3.54
C ALA A 36 -3.19 3.46 -3.19
N LEU A 37 -2.35 3.61 -2.17
CA LEU A 37 -1.53 2.51 -1.65
C LEU A 37 -1.37 2.65 -0.15
N ARG A 38 -1.69 1.59 0.58
CA ARG A 38 -1.38 1.46 2.01
C ARG A 38 -0.54 0.22 2.23
N ARG A 39 0.65 0.39 2.82
CA ARG A 39 1.48 -0.74 3.24
C ARG A 39 1.03 -1.19 4.62
N THR A 40 0.56 -2.43 4.72
CA THR A 40 0.03 -3.00 5.98
C THR A 40 1.09 -3.79 6.77
N LYS A 41 2.16 -4.27 6.12
CA LYS A 41 3.18 -5.11 6.78
C LYS A 41 4.58 -4.92 6.20
N ILE A 42 5.60 -5.05 7.04
CA ILE A 42 7.02 -5.14 6.67
C ILE A 42 7.68 -6.26 7.48
N GLY A 43 7.91 -7.42 6.88
CA GLY A 43 8.42 -8.58 7.60
C GLY A 43 7.52 -8.92 8.78
N LYS A 44 8.03 -8.82 10.01
CA LYS A 44 7.28 -9.09 11.25
C LYS A 44 6.47 -7.90 11.80
N PHE A 45 6.61 -6.71 11.22
CA PHE A 45 5.95 -5.50 11.73
C PHE A 45 4.62 -5.27 11.00
N SER A 46 3.51 -5.22 11.74
CA SER A 46 2.18 -4.85 11.21
C SER A 46 1.91 -3.36 11.43
N VAL A 47 1.14 -2.75 10.52
CA VAL A 47 0.61 -1.39 10.72
C VAL A 47 -0.42 -1.34 11.85
N GLU A 48 -1.03 -2.47 12.20
CA GLU A 48 -1.97 -2.59 13.31
C GLU A 48 -1.29 -2.39 14.67
N ASP A 49 0.01 -2.73 14.75
CA ASP A 49 0.85 -2.52 15.94
C ASP A 49 1.53 -1.14 15.93
N ALA A 50 1.30 -0.32 14.90
CA ALA A 50 1.95 0.98 14.77
C ALA A 50 1.27 2.04 15.64
N ILE A 51 2.07 2.94 16.21
CA ILE A 51 1.60 4.12 16.92
C ILE A 51 1.42 5.30 15.96
N GLY A 52 0.44 6.16 16.24
CA GLY A 52 0.26 7.43 15.54
C GLY A 52 1.46 8.36 15.74
N VAL A 53 1.67 9.28 14.81
CA VAL A 53 2.77 10.26 14.92
C VAL A 53 2.56 11.16 16.14
N GLU A 54 1.33 11.52 16.42
CA GLU A 54 0.93 12.33 17.56
C GLU A 54 1.20 11.59 18.88
N ASP A 55 0.79 10.32 18.99
CA ASP A 55 1.04 9.49 20.16
C ASP A 55 2.54 9.30 20.42
N PHE A 56 3.33 9.14 19.35
CA PHE A 56 4.78 9.06 19.43
C PHE A 56 5.40 10.35 19.98
N ILE A 57 4.93 11.51 19.52
CA ILE A 57 5.42 12.82 20.00
C ILE A 57 5.11 13.01 21.48
N GLU A 58 3.91 12.62 21.93
CA GLU A 58 3.55 12.72 23.35
C GLU A 58 4.39 11.78 24.23
N ALA A 59 4.67 10.56 23.75
CA ALA A 59 5.51 9.60 24.47
C ALA A 59 6.97 10.09 24.68
N LEU A 60 7.48 10.98 23.83
CA LEU A 60 8.83 11.57 23.98
C LEU A 60 8.91 12.70 25.00
N LYS A 61 7.78 13.29 25.39
CA LYS A 61 7.73 14.42 26.34
C LYS A 61 7.69 13.97 27.81
N ALA A 62 7.37 12.71 28.05
CA ALA A 62 7.36 12.07 29.37
C ALA A 62 8.78 11.67 29.81
#